data_AF-A0A540NSG4-F1
#
_entry.id   AF-A0A540NSG4-F1
#
_cell.length_a   1.000
_cell.length_b   1.000
_cell.length_c   1.000
_cell.angle_alpha   90.00
_cell.angle_beta   90.00
_cell.angle_gamma   90.00
#
_symmetry.space_group_name_H-M   'P 1'
#
loop_
_entity.id
_entity.type
_entity.pdbx_description
1 polymer ?
#
loop_
_entity_poly.entity_id
_entity_poly.type
_entity_poly.pdbx_seq_one_letter_code
_entity_poly.pdbx_strand_id
1 'polypeptide(L)' 'MVEAYTEFRYDIGNLVRRDCSAEFESWKKVLEELKKSMLGELSVHWDVDETHKKQRIYVDGLFKQSFLQWKFDVLQAKED' A
#
# COMPACT_ATOMS: atom_id res chain seq x y z
N MET A 1 -14.07 -2.63 14.63
CA MET A 1 -13.63 -3.44 13.46
C MET A 1 -13.60 -2.60 12.17
N VAL A 2 -14.63 -1.79 11.89
CA VAL A 2 -14.64 -0.89 10.72
C VAL A 2 -13.59 0.23 10.83
N GLU A 3 -13.39 0.81 12.02
CA GLU A 3 -12.39 1.87 12.25
C GLU A 3 -10.95 1.40 12.03
N ALA A 4 -10.59 0.24 12.56
CA ALA A 4 -9.28 -0.37 12.33
C ALA A 4 -9.03 -0.69 10.84
N TYR A 5 -10.07 -1.11 10.11
CA TYR A 5 -9.97 -1.35 8.67
C TYR A 5 -9.73 -0.04 7.89
N THR A 6 -10.39 1.05 8.29
CA THR A 6 -10.20 2.36 7.65
C THR A 6 -8.82 2.93 7.93
N GLU A 7 -8.30 2.77 9.14
CA GLU A 7 -6.96 3.22 9.53
C GLU A 7 -5.88 2.43 8.79
N PHE A 8 -5.99 1.10 8.74
CA PHE A 8 -5.07 0.26 7.97
C PHE A 8 -5.01 0.63 6.48
N ARG A 9 -6.17 0.91 5.89
CA ARG A 9 -6.24 1.36 4.49
C ARG A 9 -5.57 2.73 4.30
N TYR A 10 -5.72 3.63 5.27
CA TYR A 10 -5.10 4.94 5.25
C TYR A 10 -3.57 4.85 5.34
N ASP A 11 -3.04 4.02 6.23
CA ASP A 11 -1.60 3.78 6.37
C ASP A 11 -0.98 3.22 5.08
N ILE A 12 -1.63 2.22 4.47
CA ILE A 12 -1.19 1.68 3.17
C ILE A 12 -1.23 2.76 2.09
N GLY A 13 -2.29 3.59 2.06
CA GLY A 13 -2.40 4.69 1.11
C GLY A 13 -1.25 5.69 1.23
N ASN A 14 -0.88 6.06 2.46
CA ASN A 14 0.23 6.96 2.73
C ASN A 14 1.57 6.36 2.31
N LEU A 15 1.80 5.08 2.62
CA LEU A 15 3.01 4.36 2.20
C LEU A 15 3.14 4.29 0.68
N VAL A 16 2.04 3.97 -0.03
CA VAL A 16 2.03 3.97 -1.50
C VAL A 16 2.36 5.37 -2.04
N ARG A 17 1.77 6.42 -1.46
CA ARG A 17 2.00 7.79 -1.91
C ARG A 17 3.42 8.30 -1.65
N ARG A 18 4.02 7.90 -0.52
CA ARG A 18 5.35 8.34 -0.09
C ARG A 18 6.46 7.57 -0.82
N ASP A 19 6.32 6.25 -0.89
CA ASP A 19 7.42 5.35 -1.23
C ASP A 19 7.27 4.68 -2.59
N CYS A 20 6.05 4.58 -3.15
CA CYS A 20 5.86 3.94 -4.44
C CYS A 20 5.93 4.94 -5.59
N SER A 21 6.93 4.75 -6.46
CA SER A 21 6.95 5.38 -7.78
C SER A 21 5.86 4.81 -8.69
N ALA A 22 5.58 5.50 -9.80
CA ALA A 22 4.62 5.07 -10.83
C ALA A 22 4.94 3.69 -11.45
N GLU A 23 6.12 3.13 -11.18
CA GLU A 23 6.57 1.85 -11.71
C GLU A 23 6.06 0.65 -10.89
N PHE A 24 5.64 0.88 -9.63
CA PHE A 24 5.21 -0.18 -8.73
C PHE A 24 3.69 -0.34 -8.70
N GLU A 25 3.14 -0.87 -9.79
CA GLU A 25 1.69 -1.06 -9.98
C GLU A 25 1.05 -2.10 -9.03
N SER A 26 1.86 -2.92 -8.33
CA SER A 26 1.35 -3.93 -7.40
C SER A 26 2.35 -4.25 -6.32
N TRP A 27 1.88 -4.70 -5.15
CA TRP A 27 2.73 -5.15 -4.07
C TRP A 27 3.75 -6.16 -4.58
N LYS A 28 3.35 -7.12 -5.41
CA LYS A 28 4.29 -8.10 -5.99
C LYS A 28 5.46 -7.48 -6.75
N LYS A 29 5.25 -6.37 -7.48
CA LYS A 29 6.28 -5.67 -8.27
C LYS A 29 7.18 -4.76 -7.43
N VAL A 30 6.79 -4.42 -6.20
CA VAL A 30 7.63 -3.62 -5.28
C VAL A 30 8.91 -4.38 -4.94
N LEU A 31 10.04 -3.66 -4.90
CA LEU A 31 11.34 -4.20 -4.49
C LEU A 31 11.25 -4.83 -3.09
N GLU A 32 11.92 -5.97 -2.88
CA GLU A 32 11.84 -6.69 -1.61
C GLU A 32 12.35 -5.86 -0.42
N GLU A 33 13.35 -5.01 -0.65
CA GLU A 33 13.88 -4.08 0.35
C GLU A 33 12.85 -3.03 0.75
N LEU A 34 12.13 -2.48 -0.24
CA LEU A 34 11.06 -1.52 0.01
C LEU A 34 9.87 -2.17 0.72
N LYS A 35 9.50 -3.39 0.33
CA LYS A 35 8.48 -4.18 1.04
C LYS A 35 8.83 -4.37 2.51
N LYS A 36 10.08 -4.75 2.81
CA LYS A 36 10.54 -4.95 4.19
C LYS A 36 10.46 -3.65 5.00
N SER A 37 10.81 -2.51 4.40
CA SER A 37 10.68 -1.20 5.05
C SER A 37 9.20 -0.88 5.35
N MET A 38 8.34 -0.97 4.33
CA MET A 38 6.91 -0.67 4.45
C MET A 38 6.21 -1.62 5.44
N LEU A 39 6.56 -2.92 5.42
CA LEU A 39 6.06 -3.89 6.40
C LEU A 39 6.59 -3.61 7.80
N GLY A 40 7.84 -3.16 7.95
CA GLY A 40 8.40 -2.76 9.23
C GLY A 40 7.60 -1.63 9.87
N GLU A 41 7.19 -0.63 9.07
CA GLU A 41 6.35 0.47 9.55
C GLU A 41 4.91 0.02 9.86
N LEU A 42 4.31 -0.81 9.00
CA LEU A 42 2.99 -1.38 9.28
C LEU A 42 3.00 -2.26 10.52
N SER A 43 4.08 -3.01 10.76
CA SER A 43 4.23 -3.93 11.89
C SER A 43 4.27 -3.25 13.25
N VAL A 44 4.43 -1.91 13.29
CA VAL A 44 4.35 -1.13 14.54
C VAL A 44 2.91 -1.06 15.05
N HIS A 45 1.94 -1.00 14.13
CA HIS A 45 0.52 -0.80 14.46
C HIS A 45 -0.36 -2.01 14.09
N TRP A 46 0.10 -2.86 13.18
CA TRP A 46 -0.68 -3.92 12.56
C TRP A 46 0.09 -5.24 12.53
N ASP A 47 -0.55 -6.32 12.93
CA ASP A 47 0.00 -7.68 12.78
C ASP A 47 -0.13 -8.13 11.32
N VAL A 48 0.84 -7.76 10.49
CA VAL A 48 0.90 -8.10 9.06
C VAL A 48 1.87 -9.24 8.85
N ASP A 49 1.34 -10.42 8.54
CA ASP A 49 2.11 -11.62 8.22
C ASP A 49 2.13 -11.87 6.70
N GLU A 50 3.31 -11.70 6.09
CA GLU A 50 3.47 -11.93 4.65
C GLU A 50 3.40 -13.43 4.27
N THR A 51 3.63 -14.33 5.24
CA THR A 51 3.59 -15.78 5.01
C THR A 51 2.14 -16.28 4.83
N HIS A 52 1.16 -15.55 5.37
CA HIS A 52 -0.23 -15.88 5.29
C HIS A 52 -0.85 -15.44 3.96
N LYS A 53 -1.11 -16.43 3.08
CA LYS A 53 -1.62 -16.22 1.71
C LYS A 53 -2.84 -15.29 1.63
N LYS A 54 -3.79 -15.37 2.58
CA LYS A 54 -4.98 -14.50 2.56
C LYS A 54 -4.63 -13.05 2.89
N GLN A 55 -3.75 -12.82 3.86
CA GLN A 55 -3.31 -11.47 4.20
C GLN A 55 -2.52 -10.85 3.05
N ARG A 56 -1.64 -11.64 2.39
CA ARG A 56 -0.93 -11.20 1.20
C ARG A 56 -1.84 -10.76 0.06
N ILE A 57 -2.89 -11.54 -0.24
CA ILE A 57 -3.87 -11.19 -1.29
C ILE A 57 -4.63 -9.91 -0.91
N TYR A 58 -4.97 -9.77 0.37
CA TYR A 58 -5.68 -8.60 0.88
C TYR A 58 -4.83 -7.32 0.81
N VAL A 59 -3.58 -7.38 1.27
CA VAL A 59 -2.61 -6.26 1.18
C VAL A 59 -2.33 -5.90 -0.28
N ASP A 60 -2.14 -6.88 -1.17
CA ASP A 60 -1.96 -6.62 -2.61
C ASP A 60 -3.18 -5.94 -3.24
N GLY A 61 -4.39 -6.30 -2.81
CA GLY A 61 -5.63 -5.66 -3.25
C GLY A 61 -5.75 -4.21 -2.80
N LEU A 62 -5.50 -3.95 -1.50
CA LEU A 62 -5.50 -2.59 -0.95
C LEU A 62 -4.43 -1.73 -1.61
N PHE A 63 -3.22 -2.27 -1.78
CA PHE A 63 -2.12 -1.58 -2.43
C PHE A 63 -2.49 -1.17 -3.85
N LYS A 64 -3.07 -2.08 -4.66
CA LYS A 64 -3.53 -1.76 -6.02
C LYS A 64 -4.58 -0.66 -6.03
N GLN A 65 -5.54 -0.72 -5.10
CA GLN A 65 -6.57 0.30 -4.99
C GLN A 65 -5.98 1.67 -4.64
N SER A 66 -5.07 1.72 -3.66
CA SER A 66 -4.37 2.94 -3.27
C SER A 66 -3.47 3.47 -4.38
N PHE A 67 -2.80 2.60 -5.13
CA PHE A 67 -1.97 2.98 -6.28
C PHE A 67 -2.80 3.57 -7.42
N LEU A 68 -3.95 2.96 -7.74
CA LEU A 68 -4.86 3.49 -8.76
C LEU A 68 -5.42 4.87 -8.35
N GLN A 69 -5.79 5.03 -7.08
CA GLN A 69 -6.25 6.31 -6.55
C GLN A 69 -5.16 7.37 -6.66
N TRP A 70 -3.96 7.08 -6.15
CA TRP A 70 -2.80 7.96 -6.26
C TRP A 70 -2.49 8.34 -7.71
N LYS A 71 -2.51 7.36 -8.63
CA LYS A 71 -2.24 7.60 -10.04
C LYS A 71 -3.28 8.54 -10.65
N PHE A 72 -4.56 8.40 -10.27
CA PHE A 72 -5.61 9.32 -10.70
C PHE A 72 -5.38 10.73 -10.15
N ASP A 73 -5.11 10.87 -8.85
CA ASP A 73 -4.85 12.16 -8.20
C ASP A 73 -3.61 12.88 -8.80
N VAL A 74 -2.54 12.13 -9.09
CA VAL A 74 -1.32 12.67 -9.71
C VAL A 74 -1.52 13.04 -11.18
N LEU A 75 -2.30 12.27 -11.93
CA LEU A 75 -2.62 12.60 -13.33
C LEU A 75 -3.51 13.84 -13.42
N GLN A 76 -4.52 13.97 -12.55
CA GLN A 76 -5.35 15.19 -12.48
C GLN A 76 -4.53 16.43 -12.12
N ALA A 77 -3.56 16.33 -11.20
CA ALA A 77 -2.72 17.45 -10.80
C ALA A 77 -1.72 17.92 -11.88
N LYS A 78 -1.58 17.20 -13.00
CA LYS A 78 -0.73 17.59 -14.13
C LYS A 78 -1.46 18.33 -15.26
N GLU A 79 -2.79 18.41 -15.19
CA GLU A 79 -3.62 19.10 -16.19
C GLU A 79 -4.00 20.54 -15.78
N ASP A 80 -3.54 21.02 -14.61
CA ASP A 80 -3.69 22.39 -14.11
C ASP A 80 -2.42 23.25 -14.32
#